data_AF-A0AAV0HUX5-F1
#
_entry.id   AF-A0AAV0HUX5-F1
#
_cell.length_a   1.000
_cell.length_b   1.000
_cell.length_c   1.000
_cell.angle_alpha   90.00
_cell.angle_beta   90.00
_cell.angle_gamma   90.00
#
_symmetry.space_group_name_H-M   'P 1'
#
loop_
_entity.id
_entity.type
_entity.pdbx_description
1 polymer ?
#
loop_
_entity_poly.entity_id
_entity_poly.type
_entity_poly.pdbx_seq_one_letter_code
_entity_poly.pdbx_strand_id
1 'polypeptide(L)'
;MNKKKKTTVVGGNGGEVKDLLDVLLDIKEDQDSEIKLTRENIKAFIWDIFAAGTESSAITTEWAMAELINHPEILNRARKEIDSVVGKSRLVQESDIPDLPYLQAIVKETMMLHPAAPLIMRESSRDCEIQGYKIPARTRLFVNVWAIGRDPNLDQPN
;
A
#
# COMPACT_ATOMS: atom_id res chain seq x y z
N MET A 1 33.63 17.49 12.51
CA MET A 1 33.98 17.04 11.15
C MET A 1 32.67 16.75 10.40
N ASN A 2 32.30 17.65 9.47
CA ASN A 2 31.25 17.58 8.45
C ASN A 2 29.84 17.06 8.81
N LYS A 3 28.97 17.98 9.28
CA LYS A 3 27.53 17.91 9.02
C LYS A 3 27.29 18.09 7.51
N LYS A 4 27.03 17.01 6.77
CA LYS A 4 26.52 17.11 5.39
C LYS A 4 25.10 17.68 5.44
N LYS A 5 24.89 18.79 4.74
CA LYS A 5 23.59 19.44 4.54
C LYS A 5 22.61 18.46 3.89
N LYS A 6 21.47 18.15 4.55
CA LYS A 6 20.30 17.55 3.90
C LYS A 6 19.70 18.64 2.97
N THR A 7 19.45 18.29 1.71
CA THR A 7 18.76 19.15 0.74
C THR A 7 17.28 19.18 1.12
N THR A 8 16.82 20.29 1.68
CA THR A 8 15.44 20.52 2.08
C THR A 8 14.58 20.80 0.84
N VAL A 9 13.55 19.99 0.60
CA VAL A 9 12.44 20.36 -0.29
C VAL A 9 11.52 21.26 0.52
N VAL A 10 11.38 22.52 0.09
CA VAL A 10 10.65 23.57 0.80
C VAL A 10 9.15 23.52 0.43
N GLY A 11 8.31 23.20 1.41
CA GLY A 11 6.86 23.43 1.41
C GLY A 11 6.47 23.99 2.78
N GLY A 12 5.85 25.17 2.81
CA GLY A 12 5.83 26.07 3.96
C GLY A 12 5.00 25.61 5.17
N ASN A 13 5.67 25.39 6.30
CA ASN A 13 5.50 26.08 7.60
C ASN A 13 6.70 25.67 8.46
N GLY A 14 7.30 26.58 9.23
CA GLY A 14 8.68 26.49 9.75
C GLY A 14 9.02 25.44 10.83
N GLY A 15 8.56 24.18 10.69
CA GLY A 15 9.05 23.02 11.42
C GLY A 15 9.67 22.01 10.44
N GLU A 16 10.77 21.36 10.83
CA GLU A 16 11.28 20.21 10.07
C GLU A 16 10.19 19.12 10.03
N VAL A 17 9.76 18.76 8.81
CA VAL A 17 8.88 17.60 8.62
C VAL A 17 9.71 16.36 8.97
N LYS A 18 9.38 15.71 10.09
CA LYS A 18 10.03 14.49 10.52
C LYS A 18 9.63 13.34 9.60
N ASP A 19 10.62 12.69 8.99
CA ASP A 19 10.40 11.45 8.26
C ASP A 19 10.44 10.22 9.19
N LEU A 20 10.08 9.05 8.66
CA LEU A 20 10.05 7.80 9.44
C LEU A 20 11.44 7.46 10.04
N LEU A 21 12.53 7.76 9.33
CA LEU A 21 13.87 7.51 9.83
C LEU A 21 14.19 8.46 10.99
N ASP A 22 13.79 9.72 10.90
CA ASP A 22 13.95 10.68 12.00
C ASP A 22 13.22 10.18 13.26
N VAL A 23 11.98 9.67 13.13
CA VAL A 23 11.22 9.08 14.26
C VAL A 23 11.92 7.85 14.86
N LEU A 24 12.45 6.95 14.03
CA LEU A 24 13.15 5.76 14.51
C LEU A 24 14.48 6.10 15.20
N LEU A 25 15.15 7.17 14.76
CA LEU A 25 16.36 7.67 15.40
C LEU A 25 16.05 8.33 16.74
N ASP A 26 14.98 9.13 16.81
CA ASP A 26 14.50 9.74 18.07
C ASP A 26 14.20 8.65 19.12
N ILE A 27 13.49 7.57 18.73
CA ILE A 27 13.18 6.43 19.63
C ILE A 27 14.46 5.74 20.11
N LYS A 28 15.46 5.60 19.24
CA LYS A 28 16.74 4.97 19.59
C LYS A 28 17.58 5.85 20.54
N GLU A 29 17.44 7.17 20.46
CA GLU A 29 18.17 8.13 21.31
C GLU A 29 17.49 8.35 22.67
N ASP A 30 16.19 8.06 22.77
CA ASP A 30 15.42 8.10 24.01
C ASP A 30 15.82 6.94 24.97
N GLN A 31 16.37 7.31 26.12
CA GLN A 31 16.83 6.35 27.14
C GLN A 31 15.68 5.73 27.94
N ASP A 32 14.53 6.41 27.99
CA ASP A 32 13.33 5.99 28.73
C ASP A 32 12.35 5.23 27.84
N SER A 33 12.68 5.02 26.56
CA SER A 33 11.85 4.24 25.64
C SER A 33 11.73 2.79 26.08
N GLU A 34 10.49 2.27 26.11
CA GLU A 34 10.20 0.86 26.37
C GLU A 34 10.85 -0.07 25.33
N ILE A 35 11.05 0.42 24.10
CA ILE A 35 11.61 -0.33 22.99
C ILE A 35 13.01 0.16 22.67
N LYS A 36 14.02 -0.64 23.01
CA LYS A 36 15.42 -0.34 22.69
C LYS A 36 15.76 -0.76 21.27
N LEU A 37 15.64 0.17 20.31
CA LEU A 37 15.99 -0.08 18.91
C LEU A 37 17.51 -0.09 18.70
N THR A 38 18.02 -1.16 18.09
CA THR A 38 19.40 -1.20 17.57
C THR A 38 19.47 -0.57 16.18
N ARG A 39 20.69 -0.24 15.72
CA ARG A 39 20.88 0.27 14.35
C ARG A 39 20.50 -0.80 13.32
N GLU A 40 20.74 -2.06 13.64
CA GLU A 40 20.37 -3.22 12.85
C GLU A 40 18.85 -3.33 12.71
N ASN A 41 18.09 -3.10 13.79
CA ASN A 41 16.63 -3.07 13.73
C ASN A 41 16.11 -1.94 12.84
N ILE A 42 16.67 -0.72 12.98
CA ILE A 42 16.28 0.42 12.13
C ILE A 42 16.56 0.11 10.66
N LYS A 43 17.74 -0.44 10.35
CA LYS A 43 18.09 -0.82 8.98
C LYS A 43 17.14 -1.88 8.42
N ALA A 44 16.84 -2.92 9.21
CA ALA A 44 15.92 -3.98 8.81
C ALA A 44 14.51 -3.44 8.57
N PHE A 45 14.01 -2.60 9.48
CA PHE A 45 12.67 -2.02 9.37
C PHE A 45 12.52 -1.12 8.13
N ILE A 46 13.51 -0.25 7.87
CA ILE A 46 13.51 0.59 6.67
C ILE A 46 13.57 -0.27 5.41
N TRP A 47 14.36 -1.35 5.42
CA TRP A 47 14.40 -2.30 4.31
C TRP A 47 13.05 -2.97 4.08
N ASP A 48 12.37 -3.41 5.15
CA ASP A 48 11.06 -4.05 5.07
C ASP A 48 10.00 -3.10 4.48
N ILE A 49 10.01 -1.82 4.87
CA ILE A 49 9.11 -0.79 4.32
C ILE A 49 9.33 -0.63 2.81
N PHE A 50 10.60 -0.53 2.37
CA PHE A 50 10.90 -0.41 0.95
C PHE A 50 10.49 -1.66 0.16
N ALA A 51 10.82 -2.85 0.68
CA ALA A 51 10.44 -4.11 0.05
C ALA A 51 8.92 -4.23 -0.10
N ALA A 52 8.17 -3.93 0.97
CA ALA A 52 6.70 -4.01 0.96
C ALA A 52 6.05 -2.97 0.04
N GLY A 53 6.56 -1.73 0.01
CA GLY A 53 5.94 -0.63 -0.72
C GLY A 53 6.31 -0.55 -2.20
N THR A 54 7.55 -0.88 -2.56
CA THR A 54 8.05 -0.67 -3.94
C THR A 54 7.46 -1.67 -4.93
N GLU A 55 7.59 -2.96 -4.67
CA GLU A 55 7.17 -4.00 -5.63
C GLU A 55 5.64 -4.04 -5.78
N SER A 56 4.91 -3.96 -4.66
CA SER A 56 3.44 -3.98 -4.66
C SER A 56 2.81 -2.82 -5.43
N SER A 57 3.33 -1.60 -5.23
CA SER A 57 2.85 -0.40 -5.92
C SER A 57 3.21 -0.41 -7.41
N ALA A 58 4.41 -0.89 -7.76
CA ALA A 58 4.85 -1.01 -9.15
C ALA A 58 3.96 -1.98 -9.93
N ILE A 59 3.74 -3.20 -9.41
CA ILE A 59 2.89 -4.22 -10.04
C ILE A 59 1.46 -3.69 -10.21
N THR A 60 0.90 -3.06 -9.17
CA THR A 60 -0.46 -2.51 -9.24
C THR A 60 -0.57 -1.41 -10.31
N THR A 61 0.43 -0.53 -10.41
CA THR A 61 0.45 0.54 -11.41
C THR A 61 0.61 -0.02 -12.82
N GLU A 62 1.48 -1.01 -13.00
CA GLU A 62 1.71 -1.68 -14.29
C GLU A 62 0.42 -2.31 -14.82
N TRP A 63 -0.28 -3.09 -13.99
CA TRP A 63 -1.56 -3.68 -14.37
C TRP A 63 -2.64 -2.65 -14.60
N ALA A 64 -2.72 -1.59 -13.78
CA ALA A 64 -3.69 -0.52 -14.00
C ALA A 64 -3.49 0.14 -15.37
N MET A 65 -2.23 0.41 -15.75
CA MET A 65 -1.92 0.98 -17.06
C MET A 65 -2.20 0.00 -18.19
N ALA A 66 -1.90 -1.29 -18.02
CA ALA A 66 -2.20 -2.32 -19.00
C ALA A 66 -3.71 -2.42 -19.26
N GLU A 67 -4.53 -2.45 -18.22
CA GLU A 67 -5.99 -2.48 -18.33
C GLU A 67 -6.54 -1.21 -18.98
N LEU A 68 -6.05 -0.03 -18.60
CA LEU A 68 -6.51 1.24 -19.15
C LEU A 68 -6.16 1.42 -20.64
N ILE A 69 -5.02 0.92 -21.10
CA ILE A 69 -4.65 0.96 -22.52
C ILE A 69 -5.54 0.03 -23.34
N ASN A 70 -5.94 -1.10 -22.77
CA ASN A 70 -6.84 -2.07 -23.41
C ASN A 70 -8.32 -1.65 -23.37
N HIS A 71 -8.70 -0.70 -22.50
CA HIS A 71 -10.07 -0.19 -22.34
C HIS A 71 -10.13 1.35 -22.48
N PRO A 72 -10.03 1.88 -23.72
CA PRO A 72 -9.95 3.33 -23.97
C PRO A 72 -11.15 4.13 -23.44
N GLU A 73 -12.33 3.52 -23.36
CA GLU A 73 -13.55 4.12 -22.80
C GLU A 73 -13.42 4.40 -21.29
N ILE A 74 -12.84 3.47 -20.54
CA ILE A 74 -12.56 3.60 -19.10
C ILE A 74 -11.52 4.70 -18.90
N LEU A 75 -10.43 4.66 -19.68
CA LEU A 75 -9.39 5.68 -19.65
C LEU A 75 -9.92 7.08 -19.95
N ASN A 76 -10.79 7.22 -20.95
CA ASN A 76 -11.40 8.51 -21.28
C ASN A 76 -12.31 9.01 -20.15
N ARG A 77 -13.02 8.12 -19.46
CA ARG A 77 -13.84 8.49 -18.31
C ARG A 77 -12.99 8.93 -17.11
N ALA A 78 -11.89 8.23 -16.84
CA ALA A 78 -10.93 8.62 -15.80
C ALA A 78 -10.31 10.00 -16.07
N ARG A 79 -9.90 10.28 -17.32
CA ARG A 79 -9.41 11.62 -17.70
C ARG A 79 -10.45 12.71 -17.50
N LYS A 80 -11.73 12.44 -17.83
CA LYS A 80 -12.81 13.40 -17.61
C LYS A 80 -13.03 13.71 -16.13
N GLU A 81 -12.93 12.70 -15.26
CA GLU A 81 -13.01 12.91 -13.81
C GLU A 81 -11.85 13.80 -13.32
N ILE A 82 -10.62 13.48 -13.71
CA ILE A 82 -9.44 14.27 -13.35
C ILE A 82 -9.55 15.71 -13.87
N ASP A 83 -9.93 15.89 -15.15
CA ASP A 83 -10.13 17.21 -15.75
C ASP A 83 -11.22 18.02 -15.01
N SER A 84 -12.25 17.36 -14.47
CA SER A 84 -13.34 18.01 -13.74
C SER A 84 -12.96 18.44 -12.33
N VAL A 85 -12.13 17.65 -11.64
CA VAL A 85 -11.77 17.88 -10.23
C VAL A 85 -10.54 18.75 -10.10
N VAL A 86 -9.50 18.45 -10.89
CA VAL A 86 -8.18 19.09 -10.80
C VAL A 86 -8.05 20.24 -11.79
N GLY A 87 -8.70 20.12 -12.95
CA GLY A 87 -8.50 21.03 -14.08
C GLY A 87 -7.18 20.80 -14.81
N LYS A 88 -6.85 21.70 -15.75
CA LYS A 88 -5.67 21.58 -16.63
C LYS A 88 -4.50 22.50 -16.25
N SER A 89 -4.65 23.28 -15.19
CA SER A 89 -3.69 24.33 -14.81
C SER A 89 -2.64 23.87 -13.79
N ARG A 90 -2.84 22.72 -13.15
CA ARG A 90 -1.96 22.20 -12.08
C ARG A 90 -1.87 20.68 -12.12
N LEU A 91 -0.87 20.15 -11.42
CA LEU A 91 -0.76 18.72 -11.15
C LEU A 91 -1.73 18.27 -10.05
N VAL A 92 -2.03 16.97 -10.05
CA VAL A 92 -2.81 16.30 -9.02
C VAL A 92 -2.09 16.41 -7.67
N GLN A 93 -2.85 16.71 -6.62
CA GLN A 93 -2.38 16.74 -5.23
C GLN A 93 -3.10 15.68 -4.41
N GLU A 94 -2.51 15.29 -3.28
CA GLU A 94 -3.12 14.29 -2.38
C GLU A 94 -4.51 14.70 -1.88
N SER A 95 -4.75 16.00 -1.70
CA SER A 95 -6.04 16.55 -1.30
C SER A 95 -7.16 16.31 -2.31
N ASP A 96 -6.83 16.05 -3.58
CA ASP A 96 -7.82 15.80 -4.64
C ASP A 96 -8.31 14.35 -4.65
N ILE A 97 -7.53 13.42 -4.07
CA ILE A 97 -7.80 11.98 -4.13
C ILE A 97 -9.22 11.62 -3.64
N PRO A 98 -9.75 12.18 -2.53
CA PRO A 98 -11.11 11.88 -2.08
C PRO A 98 -12.19 12.19 -3.13
N ASP A 99 -11.96 13.18 -3.99
CA ASP A 99 -12.88 13.62 -5.03
C ASP A 99 -12.70 12.89 -6.37
N LEU A 100 -11.84 11.86 -6.42
CA LEU A 100 -11.59 11.01 -7.59
C LEU A 100 -12.12 9.57 -7.39
N PRO A 101 -13.43 9.37 -7.15
CA PRO A 101 -13.97 8.05 -6.83
C PRO A 101 -13.85 7.04 -7.98
N TYR A 102 -13.93 7.47 -9.24
CA TYR A 102 -13.78 6.58 -10.38
C TYR A 102 -12.33 6.11 -10.55
N LEU A 103 -11.36 7.01 -10.36
CA LEU A 103 -9.94 6.61 -10.32
C LEU A 103 -9.67 5.61 -9.17
N GLN A 104 -10.23 5.85 -7.99
CA GLN A 104 -10.13 4.90 -6.88
C GLN A 104 -10.77 3.55 -7.22
N ALA A 105 -11.91 3.54 -7.92
CA ALA A 105 -12.55 2.32 -8.38
C ALA A 105 -11.67 1.54 -9.36
N ILE A 106 -11.00 2.23 -10.31
CA ILE A 106 -10.05 1.60 -11.24
C ILE A 106 -8.90 0.92 -10.49
N VAL A 107 -8.32 1.57 -9.47
CA VAL A 107 -7.25 0.97 -8.67
C VAL A 107 -7.75 -0.25 -7.90
N LYS A 108 -8.94 -0.17 -7.30
CA LYS A 108 -9.55 -1.30 -6.57
C LYS A 108 -9.83 -2.48 -7.50
N GLU A 109 -10.40 -2.22 -8.68
CA GLU A 109 -10.67 -3.23 -9.70
C GLU A 109 -9.38 -3.88 -10.20
N THR A 110 -8.34 -3.07 -10.42
CA THR A 110 -7.01 -3.56 -10.78
C THR A 110 -6.46 -4.49 -9.70
N MET A 111 -6.63 -4.18 -8.41
CA MET A 111 -6.17 -5.05 -7.33
C MET A 111 -7.02 -6.32 -7.18
N MET A 112 -8.30 -6.27 -7.54
CA MET A 112 -9.19 -7.43 -7.55
C MET A 112 -8.81 -8.41 -8.65
N LEU A 113 -8.54 -7.90 -9.86
CA LEU A 113 -8.06 -8.69 -10.98
C LEU A 113 -6.59 -9.09 -10.79
N HIS A 114 -5.71 -8.19 -10.40
CA HIS A 114 -4.27 -8.43 -10.40
C HIS A 114 -3.66 -8.13 -9.02
N PRO A 115 -3.98 -8.94 -7.99
CA PRO A 115 -3.46 -8.71 -6.65
C PRO A 115 -1.94 -8.92 -6.62
N ALA A 116 -1.19 -7.94 -6.11
CA ALA A 116 0.26 -8.03 -5.95
C ALA A 116 0.69 -9.19 -5.03
N ALA A 117 -0.19 -9.59 -4.09
CA ALA A 117 -0.01 -10.75 -3.22
C ALA A 117 -1.19 -11.75 -3.40
N PRO A 118 -1.13 -12.67 -4.38
CA PRO A 118 -2.26 -13.54 -4.71
C PRO A 118 -2.53 -14.63 -3.67
N LEU A 119 -1.51 -15.03 -2.89
CA LEU A 119 -1.62 -16.03 -1.81
C LEU A 119 -1.16 -15.42 -0.48
N ILE A 120 -2.06 -15.35 0.50
CA ILE A 120 -1.73 -14.90 1.85
C ILE A 120 -1.51 -16.12 2.75
N MET A 121 -0.31 -16.26 3.30
CA MET A 121 0.02 -17.34 4.23
C MET A 121 -0.34 -16.97 5.67
N ARG A 122 -0.90 -17.93 6.41
CA ARG A 122 -1.10 -17.89 7.86
C ARG A 122 -0.62 -19.21 8.47
N GLU A 123 -0.10 -19.18 9.69
CA GLU A 123 0.22 -20.38 10.46
C GLU A 123 -0.69 -20.45 11.69
N SER A 124 -1.29 -21.61 11.93
CA SER A 124 -2.11 -21.80 13.12
C SER A 124 -1.24 -21.85 14.38
N SER A 125 -1.55 -21.02 15.37
CA SER A 125 -0.81 -20.99 16.64
C SER A 125 -1.22 -22.11 17.60
N ARG A 126 -2.44 -22.63 17.47
CA ARG A 126 -3.03 -23.69 18.29
C ARG A 126 -4.05 -24.49 17.48
N ASP A 127 -4.46 -25.64 17.98
CA ASP A 127 -5.55 -26.39 17.38
C ASP A 127 -6.82 -25.53 17.35
N CYS A 128 -7.46 -25.46 16.20
CA CYS A 128 -8.71 -24.72 16.02
C CYS A 128 -9.67 -25.45 15.08
N GLU A 129 -10.95 -25.08 15.15
CA GLU A 129 -11.99 -25.59 14.26
C GLU A 129 -12.64 -24.42 13.53
N ILE A 130 -12.70 -24.49 12.21
CA ILE A 130 -13.29 -23.45 11.35
C ILE A 130 -14.27 -24.14 10.40
N GLN A 131 -15.55 -23.75 10.44
CA GLN A 131 -16.59 -24.33 9.56
C GLN A 131 -16.63 -25.88 9.60
N GLY A 132 -16.39 -26.47 10.78
CA GLY A 132 -16.33 -27.93 10.98
C GLY A 132 -15.00 -28.59 10.60
N TYR A 133 -14.03 -27.84 10.06
CA TYR A 133 -12.70 -28.35 9.74
C TYR A 133 -11.74 -28.15 10.91
N LYS A 134 -11.15 -29.25 11.39
CA LYS A 134 -10.10 -29.22 12.42
C LYS A 134 -8.76 -28.89 11.79
N ILE A 135 -8.13 -27.83 12.29
CA ILE A 135 -6.84 -27.31 11.85
C ILE A 135 -5.86 -27.46 13.02
N PRO A 136 -4.91 -28.41 12.96
CA PRO A 136 -3.90 -28.57 13.99
C PRO A 136 -2.98 -27.35 14.11
N ALA A 137 -2.38 -27.18 15.29
CA ALA A 137 -1.31 -26.22 15.51
C ALA A 137 -0.16 -26.41 14.49
N ARG A 138 0.52 -25.31 14.14
CA ARG A 138 1.61 -25.26 13.15
C ARG A 138 1.20 -25.61 11.71
N THR A 139 -0.10 -25.67 11.42
CA THR A 139 -0.58 -25.82 10.04
C THR A 139 -0.44 -24.51 9.29
N ARG A 140 0.17 -24.55 8.09
CA ARG A 140 0.22 -23.42 7.15
C ARG A 140 -1.03 -23.42 6.28
N LEU A 141 -1.77 -22.32 6.33
CA LEU A 141 -2.95 -22.04 5.54
C LEU A 141 -2.60 -21.00 4.47
N PHE A 142 -3.08 -21.23 3.25
CA PHE A 142 -2.94 -20.29 2.15
C PHE A 142 -4.33 -19.79 1.76
N VAL A 143 -4.56 -18.49 1.92
CA VAL A 143 -5.77 -17.83 1.44
C VAL A 143 -5.51 -17.37 0.01
N ASN A 144 -6.28 -17.89 -0.94
CA ASN A 144 -6.14 -17.56 -2.35
C ASN A 144 -6.96 -16.32 -2.70
N VAL A 145 -6.36 -15.14 -2.49
CA VAL A 145 -6.98 -13.84 -2.79
C VAL A 145 -7.28 -13.70 -4.28
N TRP A 146 -6.41 -14.24 -5.13
CA TRP A 146 -6.61 -14.21 -6.59
C TRP A 146 -7.87 -14.94 -7.04
N ALA A 147 -8.17 -16.09 -6.44
CA ALA A 147 -9.39 -16.84 -6.72
C ALA A 147 -10.62 -16.17 -6.12
N ILE A 148 -10.51 -15.64 -4.89
CA ILE A 148 -11.59 -14.91 -4.22
C ILE A 148 -12.01 -13.68 -5.05
N GLY A 149 -11.07 -12.87 -5.52
CA GLY A 149 -11.36 -11.70 -6.35
C GLY A 149 -11.97 -12.01 -7.72
N ARG A 150 -12.08 -13.30 -8.10
CA ARG A 150 -12.66 -13.76 -9.37
C ARG A 150 -13.87 -14.67 -9.18
N ASP A 151 -14.31 -14.87 -7.94
CA ASP A 151 -15.44 -15.74 -7.67
C ASP A 151 -16.74 -15.04 -8.09
N PRO A 152 -17.45 -15.53 -9.13
CA PRO A 152 -18.68 -14.91 -9.60
C PRO A 152 -19.81 -14.95 -8.58
N ASN A 153 -19.69 -15.76 -7.52
CA ASN A 153 -20.68 -15.84 -6.45
C ASN A 153 -20.55 -14.72 -5.41
N LEU A 154 -19.42 -13.99 -5.38
CA LEU A 154 -19.22 -12.86 -4.47
C LEU A 154 -19.82 -11.55 -5.00
N ASP A 155 -19.95 -11.41 -6.32
CA ASP A 155 -20.52 -10.23 -6.99
C ASP A 155 -22.06 -10.22 -7.04
N GLN A 156 -22.73 -11.17 -6.40
CA GLN A 156 -24.19 -11.15 -6.29
C GLN A 156 -24.62 -10.19 -5.17
N PRO A 157 -25.48 -9.19 -5.45
CA PRO A 157 -26.02 -8.35 -4.41
C PRO A 157 -26.91 -9.20 -3.48
N ASN A 158 -26.55 -9.23 -2.19
CA ASN A 158 -27.41 -9.75 -1.12
C ASN A 158 -28.67 -8.88 -0.95
#